data_AF-A0A1W0A6W0-F1
#
_entry.id   AF-A0A1W0A6W0-F1
#
_cell.length_a   1.000
_cell.length_b   1.000
_cell.length_c   1.000
_cell.angle_alpha   90.00
_cell.angle_beta   90.00
_cell.angle_gamma   90.00
#
_symmetry.space_group_name_H-M   'P 1'
#
loop_
_entity.id
_entity.type
_entity.pdbx_description
1 polymer ?
#
loop_
_entity_poly.entity_id
_entity_poly.type
_entity_poly.pdbx_seq_one_letter_code
_entity_poly.pdbx_strand_id
1 'polypeptide(L)'
;TVFADYVTVAKVLWGIFNPEENIVLGTGTLSPLENIDDLIHYTKLHVTFPDNYHVCGNMACKFYMEKSRVVLTYKTILEDELFPYPPKVYVPRETGWLVVERISDNMCLIKNHSRGNIPCISRRGPIDDESSGLSFAALGELVVNGYRGNRMLLRDYIENKLRQSIPQEQQPPNGLFFYPDTRFSLDEDIKPKPKRRRRTHNQELELLRAKADEYSMQLAALADRKDVNTIFASPWESLSRRQAEERRLSELDNTRLRLAAQEQLKTIESLLRIVRRRPKLMDVSYIEDWKLQKLPADREKRRAALHAILNADYERLESILIAERLYDNDTSRNFTDTNVKYDESLHQLQLTCSMNCTVFADYVTVAKVLWGLYYPKEDIVLGTGTLRSIERVDDEIHYTNLHLSFPDNIHVCGNMACKLYMGNSRVVLTYKTILEDELYPYPPQVYVPRETGWLVVERISDNVCVVKNHSRGNIPCISRRGSIDDESSELSFAALGELVMNGYRGNLMLLKAQVENNLRQIIPKELQPSSGSFFAPDSTSLSAITP
;
A
#
# COMPACT_ATOMS: atom_id res chain seq x y z
N THR A 1 6.52 39.35 9.01
CA THR A 1 5.67 39.44 10.22
C THR A 1 4.68 40.57 10.05
N VAL A 2 3.44 40.41 10.53
CA VAL A 2 2.35 41.40 10.40
C VAL A 2 1.80 41.78 11.78
N PHE A 3 1.61 43.08 12.03
CA PHE A 3 0.99 43.62 13.23
C PHE A 3 -0.54 43.64 13.10
N ALA A 4 -1.15 42.47 13.28
CA ALA A 4 -2.60 42.27 13.41
C ALA A 4 -2.88 40.85 13.91
N ASP A 5 -4.07 40.63 14.48
CA ASP A 5 -4.57 39.30 14.81
C ASP A 5 -4.56 38.37 13.58
N TYR A 6 -4.20 37.11 13.81
CA TYR A 6 -4.01 36.13 12.75
C TYR A 6 -5.31 35.77 12.01
N VAL A 7 -6.48 35.86 12.66
CA VAL A 7 -7.79 35.61 12.04
C VAL A 7 -8.14 36.76 11.10
N THR A 8 -7.93 38.00 11.54
CA THR A 8 -8.17 39.19 10.69
C THR A 8 -7.27 39.17 9.45
N VAL A 9 -5.98 38.89 9.63
CA VAL A 9 -5.03 38.77 8.52
C VAL A 9 -5.41 37.62 7.57
N ALA A 10 -5.81 36.48 8.12
CA ALA A 10 -6.28 35.35 7.33
C ALA A 10 -7.53 35.67 6.50
N LYS A 11 -8.51 36.40 7.06
CA LYS A 11 -9.71 36.84 6.33
C LYS A 11 -9.37 37.78 5.17
N VAL A 12 -8.48 38.75 5.40
CA VAL A 12 -8.02 39.66 4.35
C VAL A 12 -7.32 38.90 3.23
N LEU A 13 -6.46 37.92 3.57
CA LEU A 13 -5.77 37.09 2.58
C LEU A 13 -6.73 36.15 1.85
N TRP A 14 -7.74 35.62 2.55
CA TRP A 14 -8.78 34.81 1.92
C TRP A 14 -9.56 35.61 0.88
N GLY A 15 -9.85 36.89 1.11
CA GLY A 15 -10.49 37.77 0.14
C GLY A 15 -9.73 37.97 -1.18
N ILE A 16 -8.44 37.60 -1.24
CA ILE A 16 -7.68 37.59 -2.52
C ILE A 16 -7.99 36.32 -3.31
N PHE A 17 -8.15 35.19 -2.62
CA PHE A 17 -8.45 33.89 -3.22
C PHE A 17 -9.95 33.65 -3.40
N ASN A 18 -10.77 34.44 -2.70
CA ASN A 18 -12.22 34.54 -2.83
C ASN A 18 -12.61 36.02 -3.01
N PRO A 19 -12.34 36.60 -4.19
CA PRO A 19 -12.68 37.99 -4.45
C PRO A 19 -14.19 38.16 -4.71
N GLU A 20 -14.85 39.06 -3.98
CA GLU A 20 -16.26 39.43 -4.28
C GLU A 20 -16.38 40.22 -5.61
N GLU A 21 -15.33 40.99 -5.94
CA GLU A 21 -15.21 41.79 -7.17
C GLU A 21 -13.83 41.58 -7.80
N ASN A 22 -13.69 41.88 -9.10
CA ASN A 22 -12.43 41.73 -9.80
C ASN A 22 -11.28 42.51 -9.13
N ILE A 23 -10.22 41.81 -8.72
CA ILE A 23 -9.01 42.43 -8.21
C ILE A 23 -8.08 42.71 -9.40
N VAL A 24 -7.81 43.99 -9.64
CA VAL A 24 -6.89 44.43 -10.69
C VAL A 24 -5.44 44.25 -10.22
N LEU A 25 -4.68 43.47 -10.98
CA LEU A 25 -3.23 43.30 -10.84
C LEU A 25 -2.50 44.17 -11.86
N GLY A 26 -1.19 44.40 -11.66
CA GLY A 26 -0.40 45.24 -12.57
C GLY A 26 -0.32 44.69 -14.00
N THR A 27 -0.42 43.36 -14.15
CA THR A 27 -0.38 42.67 -15.45
C THR A 27 -1.65 41.90 -15.75
N GLY A 28 -2.72 42.02 -14.95
CA GLY A 28 -3.86 41.12 -15.08
C GLY A 28 -5.00 41.36 -14.11
N THR A 29 -5.87 40.38 -13.98
CA THR A 29 -7.02 40.40 -13.07
C THR A 29 -7.20 39.05 -12.38
N LEU A 30 -7.66 39.09 -11.13
CA LEU A 30 -8.26 37.96 -10.42
C LEU A 30 -9.77 38.19 -10.38
N SER A 31 -10.54 37.21 -10.83
CA SER A 31 -12.00 37.28 -10.94
C SER A 31 -12.64 36.06 -10.28
N PRO A 32 -13.76 36.21 -9.57
CA PRO A 32 -14.49 35.07 -9.03
C PRO A 32 -15.07 34.23 -10.18
N LEU A 33 -15.02 32.90 -10.06
CA LEU A 33 -15.71 31.98 -10.97
C LEU A 33 -16.93 31.37 -10.29
N GLU A 34 -16.70 30.59 -9.24
CA GLU A 34 -17.74 29.82 -8.57
C GLU A 34 -17.41 29.66 -7.10
N ASN A 35 -18.45 29.66 -6.29
CA ASN A 35 -18.37 29.38 -4.87
C ASN A 35 -18.91 27.96 -4.63
N ILE A 36 -18.02 27.03 -4.25
CA ILE A 36 -18.40 25.63 -4.03
C ILE A 36 -18.96 25.48 -2.61
N ASP A 37 -18.27 26.06 -1.63
CA ASP A 37 -18.72 26.18 -0.25
C ASP A 37 -17.95 27.31 0.48
N ASP A 38 -18.33 27.63 1.72
CA ASP A 38 -17.73 28.69 2.53
C ASP A 38 -16.19 28.60 2.69
N LEU A 39 -15.61 27.42 2.47
CA LEU A 39 -14.19 27.11 2.61
C LEU A 39 -13.50 26.81 1.28
N ILE A 40 -14.21 26.62 0.17
CA ILE A 40 -13.67 26.23 -1.14
C ILE A 40 -14.21 27.15 -2.23
N HIS A 41 -13.29 27.88 -2.85
CA HIS A 41 -13.63 28.87 -3.88
C HIS A 41 -12.82 28.68 -5.14
N TYR A 42 -13.44 29.05 -6.25
CA TYR A 42 -12.87 28.96 -7.57
C TYR A 42 -12.64 30.36 -8.13
N THR A 43 -11.38 30.67 -8.47
CA THR A 43 -10.97 32.01 -8.90
C THR A 43 -10.19 31.94 -10.20
N LYS A 44 -10.50 32.81 -11.14
CA LYS A 44 -9.81 32.92 -12.42
C LYS A 44 -8.76 34.02 -12.38
N LEU A 45 -7.53 33.64 -12.65
CA LEU A 45 -6.41 34.50 -12.96
C LEU A 45 -6.33 34.71 -14.47
N HIS A 46 -6.26 35.96 -14.90
CA HIS A 46 -5.96 36.32 -16.28
C HIS A 46 -4.84 37.36 -16.28
N VAL A 47 -3.70 37.02 -16.88
CA VAL A 47 -2.52 37.89 -16.95
C VAL A 47 -2.13 38.09 -18.40
N THR A 48 -1.95 39.35 -18.80
CA THR A 48 -1.44 39.73 -20.11
C THR A 48 0.00 40.23 -19.95
N PHE A 49 0.90 39.61 -20.69
CA PHE A 49 2.29 40.00 -20.78
C PHE A 49 2.56 40.79 -22.09
N PRO A 50 3.74 41.45 -22.23
CA PRO A 50 4.19 42.03 -23.49
C PRO A 50 4.02 41.08 -24.69
N ASP A 51 3.88 41.59 -25.90
CA ASP A 51 3.65 40.83 -27.14
C ASP A 51 2.34 40.00 -27.19
N ASN A 52 1.34 40.43 -26.41
CA ASN A 52 -0.01 39.84 -26.38
C ASN A 52 -0.04 38.36 -25.91
N TYR A 53 0.90 37.99 -25.03
CA TYR A 53 0.91 36.68 -24.38
C TYR A 53 -0.08 36.63 -23.22
N HIS A 54 -1.06 35.74 -23.31
CA HIS A 54 -2.10 35.57 -22.28
C HIS A 54 -1.83 34.33 -21.43
N VAL A 55 -1.77 34.51 -20.11
CA VAL A 55 -1.76 33.44 -19.12
C VAL A 55 -3.12 33.41 -18.41
N CYS A 56 -3.83 32.30 -18.52
CA CYS A 56 -5.13 32.08 -17.92
C CYS A 56 -5.05 30.89 -16.96
N GLY A 57 -5.43 31.07 -15.70
CA GLY A 57 -5.43 29.99 -14.71
C GLY A 57 -6.69 30.01 -13.86
N ASN A 58 -7.46 28.93 -13.87
CA ASN A 58 -8.55 28.71 -12.93
C ASN A 58 -7.97 28.01 -11.69
N MET A 59 -8.17 28.61 -10.53
CA MET A 59 -7.54 28.21 -9.27
C MET A 59 -8.58 27.74 -8.27
N ALA A 60 -8.48 26.47 -7.87
CA ALA A 60 -9.21 25.94 -6.72
C ALA A 60 -8.47 26.32 -5.45
N CYS A 61 -9.15 27.04 -4.56
CA CYS A 61 -8.62 27.57 -3.32
C CYS A 61 -9.40 26.98 -2.14
N LYS A 62 -8.71 26.67 -1.04
CA LYS A 62 -9.33 26.13 0.17
C LYS A 62 -8.78 26.77 1.45
N PHE A 63 -9.68 27.07 2.38
CA PHE A 63 -9.41 27.69 3.67
C PHE A 63 -9.51 26.67 4.81
N TYR A 64 -8.50 26.63 5.69
CA TYR A 64 -8.45 25.76 6.86
C TYR A 64 -8.19 26.57 8.13
N MET A 65 -9.11 26.50 9.09
CA MET A 65 -9.01 27.17 10.38
C MET A 65 -8.49 26.20 11.44
N GLU A 66 -7.34 26.49 12.06
CA GLU A 66 -6.79 25.73 13.18
C GLU A 66 -6.67 26.61 14.45
N LYS A 67 -6.45 25.98 15.62
CA LYS A 67 -6.44 26.67 16.93
C LYS A 67 -5.39 27.80 17.04
N SER A 68 -4.26 27.68 16.35
CA SER A 68 -3.14 28.65 16.43
C SER A 68 -2.69 29.18 15.07
N ARG A 69 -3.32 28.75 13.97
CA ARG A 69 -2.96 29.15 12.61
C ARG A 69 -4.11 29.01 11.64
N VAL A 70 -3.99 29.67 10.49
CA VAL A 70 -4.83 29.46 9.32
C VAL A 70 -3.97 28.97 8.18
N VAL A 71 -4.46 27.99 7.42
CA VAL A 71 -3.81 27.51 6.20
C VAL A 71 -4.74 27.77 5.01
N LEU A 72 -4.22 28.42 3.98
CA LEU A 72 -4.86 28.61 2.70
C LEU A 72 -4.08 27.79 1.68
N THR A 73 -4.77 27.00 0.87
CA THR A 73 -4.15 26.20 -0.20
C THR A 73 -4.77 26.57 -1.52
N TYR A 74 -3.96 26.65 -2.58
CA TYR A 74 -4.48 26.84 -3.92
C TYR A 74 -3.80 25.92 -4.93
N LYS A 75 -4.54 25.57 -5.98
CA LYS A 75 -4.03 24.77 -7.10
C LYS A 75 -4.69 25.18 -8.41
N THR A 76 -3.89 25.30 -9.47
CA THR A 76 -4.42 25.56 -10.80
C THR A 76 -4.99 24.28 -11.41
N ILE A 77 -6.15 24.40 -12.03
CA ILE A 77 -6.83 23.33 -12.77
C ILE A 77 -6.38 23.40 -14.22
N LEU A 78 -5.82 22.30 -14.75
CA LEU A 78 -5.23 22.30 -16.09
C LEU A 78 -6.27 22.09 -17.19
N GLU A 79 -7.31 21.32 -16.87
CA GLU A 79 -8.41 21.00 -17.76
C GLU A 79 -9.70 21.16 -16.96
N ASP A 80 -10.58 22.03 -17.45
CA ASP A 80 -11.82 22.41 -16.79
C ASP A 80 -12.95 22.33 -17.82
N GLU A 81 -13.87 21.38 -17.60
CA GLU A 81 -14.98 21.15 -18.52
C GLU A 81 -16.06 22.24 -18.43
N LEU A 82 -16.23 22.82 -17.24
CA LEU A 82 -17.27 23.82 -16.96
C LEU A 82 -16.80 25.23 -17.35
N PHE A 83 -15.52 25.54 -17.10
CA PHE A 83 -14.90 26.81 -17.45
C PHE A 83 -13.67 26.61 -18.36
N PRO A 84 -13.87 26.17 -19.62
CA PRO A 84 -12.77 25.86 -20.52
C PRO A 84 -11.93 27.09 -20.86
N TYR A 85 -10.62 26.87 -20.99
CA TYR A 85 -9.69 27.92 -21.42
C TYR A 85 -9.88 28.29 -22.90
N PRO A 86 -9.68 29.56 -23.28
CA PRO A 86 -9.59 29.97 -24.68
C PRO A 86 -8.48 29.21 -25.42
N PRO A 87 -8.58 29.05 -26.75
CA PRO A 87 -7.50 28.46 -27.55
C PRO A 87 -6.23 29.34 -27.50
N LYS A 88 -5.06 28.71 -27.60
CA LYS A 88 -3.73 29.37 -27.70
C LYS A 88 -3.36 30.27 -26.50
N VAL A 89 -3.89 29.98 -25.30
CA VAL A 89 -3.47 30.64 -24.04
C VAL A 89 -2.56 29.74 -23.22
N TYR A 90 -1.72 30.35 -22.38
CA TYR A 90 -0.85 29.63 -21.46
C TYR A 90 -1.57 29.37 -20.13
N VAL A 91 -1.57 28.12 -19.69
CA VAL A 91 -2.18 27.70 -18.42
C VAL A 91 -1.07 27.42 -17.41
N PRO A 92 -1.03 28.15 -16.27
CA PRO A 92 -0.01 27.92 -15.26
C PRO A 92 -0.27 26.59 -14.55
N ARG A 93 0.80 25.85 -14.22
CA ARG A 93 0.70 24.64 -13.40
C ARG A 93 1.26 24.95 -12.03
N GLU A 94 0.41 25.52 -11.18
CA GLU A 94 0.82 26.03 -9.87
C GLU A 94 0.10 25.35 -8.72
N THR A 95 0.81 25.25 -7.60
CA THR A 95 0.26 24.84 -6.32
C THR A 95 0.95 25.66 -5.24
N GLY A 96 0.19 26.15 -4.27
CA GLY A 96 0.77 26.93 -3.18
C GLY A 96 0.00 26.83 -1.88
N TRP A 97 0.69 27.26 -0.82
CA TRP A 97 0.23 27.29 0.55
C TRP A 97 0.59 28.63 1.17
N LEU A 98 -0.39 29.23 1.82
CA LEU A 98 -0.19 30.40 2.67
C LEU A 98 -0.60 30.03 4.09
N VAL A 99 0.30 30.21 5.05
CA VAL A 99 0.05 29.93 6.48
C VAL A 99 0.14 31.23 7.25
N VAL A 100 -0.91 31.55 8.00
CA VAL A 100 -0.94 32.67 8.96
C VAL A 100 -0.89 32.09 10.36
N GLU A 101 0.24 32.26 11.04
CA GLU A 101 0.50 31.68 12.36
C GLU A 101 0.46 32.76 13.43
N ARG A 102 -0.26 32.50 14.54
CA ARG A 102 -0.35 33.42 15.67
C ARG A 102 1.00 33.49 16.39
N ILE A 103 1.52 34.70 16.58
CA ILE A 103 2.68 34.95 17.46
C ILE A 103 2.20 35.53 18.80
N SER A 104 1.27 36.48 18.74
CA SER A 104 0.57 37.08 19.88
C SER A 104 -0.80 37.58 19.44
N ASP A 105 -1.56 38.21 20.33
CA ASP A 105 -2.92 38.69 20.04
C ASP A 105 -2.96 39.72 18.91
N ASN A 106 -1.91 40.53 18.76
CA ASN A 106 -1.82 41.59 17.75
C ASN A 106 -0.68 41.36 16.74
N MET A 107 -0.16 40.14 16.66
CA MET A 107 0.96 39.85 15.76
C MET A 107 0.91 38.42 15.20
N CYS A 108 1.09 38.30 13.89
CA CYS A 108 1.13 37.02 13.20
C CYS A 108 2.28 36.92 12.20
N LEU A 109 2.60 35.68 11.82
CA LEU A 109 3.59 35.35 10.81
C LEU A 109 2.89 34.81 9.57
N ILE A 110 3.11 35.44 8.42
CA ILE A 110 2.69 34.91 7.12
C ILE A 110 3.87 34.13 6.52
N LYS A 111 3.63 32.85 6.22
CA LYS A 111 4.54 31.99 5.43
C LYS A 111 3.85 31.69 4.11
N ASN A 112 4.50 31.98 2.98
CA ASN A 112 4.00 31.63 1.66
C ASN A 112 4.98 30.67 0.97
N HIS A 113 4.46 29.59 0.42
CA HIS A 113 5.18 28.71 -0.48
C HIS A 113 4.36 28.48 -1.73
N SER A 114 4.94 28.81 -2.88
CA SER A 114 4.34 28.59 -4.20
C SER A 114 5.30 27.77 -5.04
N ARG A 115 4.79 26.75 -5.72
CA ARG A 115 5.52 25.94 -6.68
C ARG A 115 4.78 25.98 -8.01
N GLY A 116 5.47 26.42 -9.05
CA GLY A 116 4.96 26.47 -10.42
C GLY A 116 5.91 25.79 -11.39
N ASN A 117 5.35 25.06 -12.36
CA ASN A 117 6.08 24.70 -13.57
C ASN A 117 5.81 25.76 -14.65
N ILE A 118 6.65 25.78 -15.68
CA ILE A 118 6.43 26.63 -16.86
C ILE A 118 5.01 26.38 -17.41
N PRO A 119 4.22 27.44 -17.66
CA PRO A 119 2.89 27.31 -18.23
C PRO A 119 2.86 26.49 -19.53
N CYS A 120 1.78 25.73 -19.73
CA CYS A 120 1.55 24.95 -20.95
C CYS A 120 0.44 25.56 -21.81
N ILE A 121 0.52 25.44 -23.13
CA ILE A 121 -0.52 25.95 -24.03
C ILE A 121 -1.80 25.09 -23.92
N SER A 122 -2.97 25.72 -23.88
CA SER A 122 -4.27 25.04 -23.88
C SER A 122 -4.45 24.22 -25.17
N ARG A 123 -4.65 22.89 -25.04
CA ARG A 123 -4.83 21.98 -26.18
C ARG A 123 -6.30 21.87 -26.62
N ARG A 124 -6.86 22.94 -27.20
CA ARG A 124 -8.10 22.85 -28.00
C ARG A 124 -8.03 23.80 -29.20
N GLY A 125 -8.09 23.23 -30.41
CA GLY A 125 -8.01 23.93 -31.69
C GLY A 125 -7.13 23.18 -32.72
N PRO A 126 -7.30 23.38 -34.04
CA PRO A 126 -6.42 22.80 -35.04
C PRO A 126 -4.97 23.24 -34.80
N ILE A 127 -4.05 22.29 -35.01
CA ILE A 127 -2.61 22.48 -34.84
C ILE A 127 -2.13 23.27 -36.06
N ASP A 128 -2.17 24.60 -35.98
CA ASP A 128 -1.39 25.43 -36.90
C ASP A 128 0.05 25.42 -36.39
N ASP A 129 0.94 24.75 -37.12
CA ASP A 129 2.36 24.51 -36.81
C ASP A 129 3.23 25.79 -36.91
N GLU A 130 2.63 26.98 -36.84
CA GLU A 130 3.28 28.27 -37.08
C GLU A 130 3.13 29.29 -35.93
N SER A 131 2.89 28.86 -34.68
CA SER A 131 3.06 29.78 -33.54
C SER A 131 4.53 29.82 -33.11
N SER A 132 5.27 30.79 -33.64
CA SER A 132 6.55 31.31 -33.16
C SER A 132 6.45 31.76 -31.69
N GLY A 133 6.43 30.80 -30.76
CA GLY A 133 6.34 31.04 -29.32
C GLY A 133 7.71 31.33 -28.71
N LEU A 134 7.75 32.27 -27.76
CA LEU A 134 8.90 32.55 -26.89
C LEU A 134 9.63 31.27 -26.45
N SER A 135 10.96 31.33 -26.40
CA SER A 135 11.74 30.24 -25.81
C SER A 135 11.29 29.97 -24.37
N PHE A 136 11.37 28.71 -23.92
CA PHE A 136 11.07 28.30 -22.55
C PHE A 136 11.74 29.17 -21.48
N ALA A 137 12.96 29.64 -21.75
CA ALA A 137 13.70 30.52 -20.85
C ALA A 137 13.08 31.93 -20.77
N ALA A 138 12.72 32.52 -21.92
CA ALA A 138 12.11 33.84 -21.98
C ALA A 138 10.72 33.85 -21.32
N LEU A 139 9.92 32.79 -21.52
CA LEU A 139 8.62 32.64 -20.87
C LEU A 139 8.75 32.48 -19.35
N GLY A 140 9.75 31.72 -18.88
CA GLY A 140 10.05 31.59 -17.45
C GLY A 140 10.43 32.92 -16.80
N GLU A 141 11.28 33.71 -17.44
CA GLU A 141 11.70 35.03 -16.94
C GLU A 141 10.53 36.03 -16.89
N LEU A 142 9.72 36.05 -17.95
CA LEU A 142 8.51 36.88 -18.06
C LEU A 142 7.54 36.62 -16.91
N VAL A 143 7.26 35.35 -16.63
CA VAL A 143 6.36 34.91 -15.56
C VAL A 143 6.92 35.27 -14.18
N VAL A 144 8.21 35.02 -13.93
CA VAL A 144 8.86 35.37 -12.65
C VAL A 144 8.83 36.88 -12.41
N ASN A 145 9.09 37.69 -13.43
CA ASN A 145 9.07 39.15 -13.33
C ASN A 145 7.64 39.69 -13.11
N GLY A 146 6.63 39.11 -13.78
CA GLY A 146 5.22 39.42 -13.52
C GLY A 146 4.81 39.12 -12.07
N TYR A 147 5.20 37.96 -11.54
CA TYR A 147 4.94 37.61 -10.14
C TYR A 147 5.65 38.53 -9.15
N ARG A 148 6.89 38.94 -9.44
CA ARG A 148 7.61 39.92 -8.60
C ARG A 148 6.94 41.28 -8.59
N GLY A 149 6.47 41.78 -9.74
CA GLY A 149 5.73 43.04 -9.84
C GLY A 149 4.40 42.99 -9.08
N ASN A 150 3.64 41.90 -9.27
CA ASN A 150 2.34 41.74 -8.61
C ASN A 150 2.46 41.55 -7.08
N ARG A 151 3.60 41.04 -6.57
CA ARG A 151 3.85 40.91 -5.13
C ARG A 151 3.78 42.25 -4.38
N MET A 152 4.29 43.33 -4.97
CA MET A 152 4.24 44.66 -4.34
C MET A 152 2.81 45.20 -4.30
N LEU A 153 2.08 45.10 -5.42
CA LEU A 153 0.68 45.55 -5.50
C LEU A 153 -0.25 44.76 -4.57
N LEU A 154 -0.06 43.44 -4.47
CA LEU A 154 -0.82 42.61 -3.53
C LEU A 154 -0.51 42.99 -2.08
N ARG A 155 0.74 43.33 -1.76
CA ARG A 155 1.08 43.82 -0.42
C ARG A 155 0.35 45.12 -0.10
N ASP A 156 0.35 46.09 -1.02
CA ASP A 156 -0.35 47.36 -0.83
C ASP A 156 -1.87 47.16 -0.69
N TYR A 157 -2.45 46.26 -1.49
CA TYR A 157 -3.85 45.85 -1.37
C TYR A 157 -4.16 45.26 0.01
N ILE A 158 -3.30 44.35 0.50
CA ILE A 158 -3.44 43.74 1.83
C ILE A 158 -3.34 44.82 2.92
N GLU A 159 -2.37 45.72 2.84
CA GLU A 159 -2.21 46.81 3.81
C GLU A 159 -3.46 47.71 3.85
N ASN A 160 -4.01 48.07 2.69
CA ASN A 160 -5.24 48.88 2.61
C ASN A 160 -6.46 48.15 3.18
N LYS A 161 -6.63 46.86 2.88
CA LYS A 161 -7.73 46.05 3.45
C LYS A 161 -7.58 45.85 4.97
N LEU A 162 -6.35 45.70 5.46
CA LEU A 162 -6.08 45.65 6.91
C LEU A 162 -6.43 46.99 7.58
N ARG A 163 -6.08 48.13 6.98
CA ARG A 163 -6.47 49.47 7.49
C ARG A 163 -7.99 49.64 7.57
N GLN A 164 -8.74 49.10 6.61
CA GLN A 164 -10.20 49.16 6.60
C GLN A 164 -10.84 48.22 7.63
N SER A 165 -10.21 47.07 7.89
CA SER A 165 -10.77 46.03 8.75
C SER A 165 -10.45 46.21 10.24
N ILE A 166 -9.45 47.03 10.57
CA ILE A 166 -8.95 47.20 11.95
C ILE A 166 -9.29 48.62 12.46
N PRO A 167 -9.97 48.76 13.60
CA PRO A 167 -10.27 50.06 14.20
C PRO A 167 -9.02 50.90 14.44
N GLN A 168 -9.10 52.23 14.27
CA GLN A 168 -7.96 53.15 14.34
C GLN A 168 -7.16 53.05 15.65
N GLU A 169 -7.83 52.76 16.77
CA GLU A 169 -7.24 52.58 18.10
C GLU A 169 -6.36 51.32 18.24
N GLN A 170 -6.54 50.33 17.35
CA GLN A 170 -5.83 49.04 17.34
C GLN A 170 -4.80 48.94 16.21
N GLN A 171 -4.61 50.01 15.43
CA GLN A 171 -3.64 50.05 14.33
C GLN A 171 -2.20 50.21 14.86
N PRO A 172 -1.18 49.78 14.08
CA PRO A 172 0.21 49.91 14.48
C PRO A 172 0.60 51.38 14.72
N PRO A 173 1.35 51.70 15.79
CA PRO A 173 1.73 53.08 16.14
C PRO A 173 2.51 53.81 15.03
N ASN A 174 3.31 53.05 14.27
CA ASN A 174 4.14 53.57 13.18
C ASN A 174 3.41 53.56 11.82
N GLY A 175 2.11 53.19 11.81
CA GLY A 175 1.30 53.07 10.60
C GLY A 175 1.69 51.93 9.65
N LEU A 176 2.70 51.12 9.99
CA LEU A 176 3.21 50.02 9.18
C LEU A 176 2.72 48.67 9.71
N PHE A 177 1.99 47.92 8.89
CA PHE A 177 1.53 46.58 9.25
C PHE A 177 2.61 45.52 9.10
N PHE A 178 3.56 45.68 8.17
CA PHE A 178 4.59 44.68 7.86
C PHE A 178 5.97 45.09 8.38
N TYR A 179 6.64 44.21 9.12
CA TYR A 179 8.02 44.42 9.60
C TYR A 179 9.09 44.06 8.54
N PRO A 180 10.26 44.72 8.54
CA PRO A 180 11.37 44.42 7.60
C PRO A 180 11.96 43.00 7.80
N ASP A 181 12.35 42.34 6.71
CA ASP A 181 12.98 41.01 6.74
C ASP A 181 14.41 41.08 7.33
N THR A 182 14.65 40.49 8.50
CA THR A 182 15.98 40.36 9.12
C THR A 182 16.47 38.91 9.03
N ARG A 183 17.61 38.64 8.37
CA ARG A 183 18.29 37.33 8.37
C ARG A 183 19.50 37.39 9.32
N PHE A 184 19.57 36.49 10.29
CA PHE A 184 20.64 36.37 11.29
C PHE A 184 21.90 35.70 10.70
N SER A 185 23.09 36.24 10.99
CA SER A 185 24.43 35.67 10.74
C SER A 185 25.02 35.21 12.06
N LEU A 186 25.51 33.97 12.14
CA LEU A 186 26.19 33.40 13.30
C LEU A 186 27.62 33.01 12.89
N ASP A 187 28.62 33.75 13.35
CA ASP A 187 30.02 33.33 13.33
C ASP A 187 30.65 33.74 14.68
N GLU A 188 31.15 32.78 15.46
CA GLU A 188 32.05 33.03 16.59
C GLU A 188 33.40 32.31 16.36
N ASP A 189 34.49 33.09 16.52
CA ASP A 189 35.89 32.72 16.32
C ASP A 189 36.46 31.79 17.42
N ILE A 190 37.18 30.72 17.03
CA ILE A 190 37.94 29.85 17.94
C ILE A 190 39.45 30.09 17.75
N LYS A 191 40.15 30.50 18.84
CA LYS A 191 41.62 30.69 18.87
C LYS A 191 42.40 29.38 19.16
N PRO A 192 43.65 29.23 18.67
CA PRO A 192 44.38 27.95 18.69
C PRO A 192 45.22 27.72 19.97
N LYS A 193 45.34 26.45 20.39
CA LYS A 193 46.11 26.02 21.58
C LYS A 193 47.59 25.73 21.28
N PRO A 194 48.55 26.02 22.19
CA PRO A 194 49.98 25.80 21.96
C PRO A 194 50.46 24.38 22.35
N LYS A 195 51.66 24.06 21.83
CA LYS A 195 52.29 22.73 21.70
C LYS A 195 52.64 22.04 23.04
N ARG A 196 52.42 20.73 23.09
CA ARG A 196 52.47 19.86 24.28
C ARG A 196 53.89 19.34 24.55
N ARG A 197 54.42 19.60 25.76
CA ARG A 197 55.64 18.97 26.30
C ARG A 197 55.30 17.57 26.84
N ARG A 198 56.19 16.59 26.58
CA ARG A 198 56.02 15.16 26.91
C ARG A 198 55.92 14.96 28.44
N ARG A 199 54.81 14.40 28.92
CA ARG A 199 54.56 14.07 30.34
C ARG A 199 54.90 12.61 30.63
N THR A 200 55.33 12.31 31.84
CA THR A 200 55.70 10.96 32.31
C THR A 200 54.45 10.10 32.56
N HIS A 201 54.55 8.77 32.44
CA HIS A 201 53.42 7.82 32.47
C HIS A 201 52.42 8.01 33.63
N ASN A 202 52.90 8.30 34.84
CA ASN A 202 52.02 8.54 36.00
C ASN A 202 51.21 9.84 35.87
N GLN A 203 51.78 10.89 35.26
CA GLN A 203 51.07 12.14 34.98
C GLN A 203 50.09 12.00 33.81
N GLU A 204 50.32 11.05 32.90
CA GLU A 204 49.34 10.68 31.86
C GLU A 204 48.16 9.92 32.45
N LEU A 205 48.40 9.01 33.41
CA LEU A 205 47.32 8.29 34.11
C LEU A 205 46.44 9.24 34.93
N GLU A 206 47.01 10.20 35.66
CA GLU A 206 46.24 11.21 36.39
C GLU A 206 45.46 12.13 35.44
N LEU A 207 46.07 12.54 34.33
CA LEU A 207 45.37 13.29 33.27
C LEU A 207 44.23 12.48 32.65
N LEU A 208 44.42 11.19 32.41
CA LEU A 208 43.41 10.33 31.81
C LEU A 208 42.24 10.12 32.77
N ARG A 209 42.50 9.98 34.07
CA ARG A 209 41.44 9.95 35.09
C ARG A 209 40.68 11.28 35.17
N ALA A 210 41.39 12.40 35.26
CA ALA A 210 40.77 13.72 35.26
C ALA A 210 39.95 14.00 33.98
N LYS A 211 40.43 13.54 32.82
CA LYS A 211 39.68 13.61 31.57
C LYS A 211 38.50 12.65 31.51
N ALA A 212 38.62 11.47 32.10
CA ALA A 212 37.50 10.53 32.20
C ALA A 212 36.39 11.11 33.07
N ASP A 213 36.75 11.77 34.17
CA ASP A 213 35.80 12.48 35.04
C ASP A 213 35.17 13.69 34.32
N GLU A 214 35.99 14.48 33.61
CA GLU A 214 35.53 15.61 32.78
C GLU A 214 34.59 15.13 31.67
N TYR A 215 34.93 14.07 30.94
CA TYR A 215 34.08 13.49 29.90
C TYR A 215 32.83 12.84 30.47
N SER A 216 32.89 12.28 31.68
CA SER A 216 31.72 11.73 32.37
C SER A 216 30.76 12.84 32.79
N MET A 217 31.28 13.97 33.30
CA MET A 217 30.47 15.16 33.59
C MET A 217 29.91 15.80 32.31
N GLN A 218 30.69 15.86 31.23
CA GLN A 218 30.21 16.33 29.92
C GLN A 218 29.15 15.38 29.33
N LEU A 219 29.28 14.07 29.52
CA LEU A 219 28.26 13.07 29.14
C LEU A 219 26.98 13.25 29.95
N ALA A 220 27.09 13.45 31.28
CA ALA A 220 25.93 13.72 32.13
C ALA A 220 25.24 15.04 31.72
N ALA A 221 26.00 16.12 31.50
CA ALA A 221 25.45 17.40 31.04
C ALA A 221 24.86 17.34 29.62
N LEU A 222 25.40 16.50 28.74
CA LEU A 222 24.85 16.24 27.39
C LEU A 222 23.61 15.33 27.44
N ALA A 223 23.55 14.40 28.39
CA ALA A 223 22.37 13.58 28.64
C ALA A 223 21.22 14.44 29.19
N ASP A 224 21.49 15.30 30.17
CA ASP A 224 20.50 16.27 30.69
C ASP A 224 20.04 17.26 29.60
N ARG A 225 20.93 17.64 28.66
CA ARG A 225 20.57 18.44 27.48
C ARG A 225 19.71 17.70 26.46
N LYS A 226 19.79 16.36 26.35
CA LYS A 226 18.88 15.59 25.48
C LYS A 226 17.45 15.64 25.99
N ASP A 227 17.26 15.63 27.31
CA ASP A 227 15.91 15.75 27.90
C ASP A 227 15.34 17.17 27.69
N VAL A 228 16.17 18.22 27.77
CA VAL A 228 15.77 19.60 27.42
C VAL A 228 15.52 19.76 25.90
N ASN A 229 16.31 19.12 25.03
CA ASN A 229 16.08 19.09 23.58
C ASN A 229 14.81 18.32 23.19
N THR A 230 14.33 17.41 24.04
CA THR A 230 13.04 16.71 23.82
C THR A 230 11.86 17.65 24.11
N ILE A 231 12.03 18.60 25.04
CA ILE A 231 11.05 19.67 25.33
C ILE A 231 11.06 20.77 24.25
N PHE A 232 12.21 21.00 23.60
CA PHE A 232 12.39 21.95 22.49
C PHE A 232 12.60 21.26 21.12
N ALA A 233 12.01 20.07 20.91
CA ALA A 233 12.03 19.44 19.60
C ALA A 233 11.43 20.41 18.58
N SER A 234 12.26 20.87 17.63
CA SER A 234 11.84 21.82 16.60
C SER A 234 10.56 21.27 15.93
N PRO A 235 9.49 22.07 15.75
CA PRO A 235 8.28 21.61 15.06
C PRO A 235 8.56 20.93 13.71
N TRP A 236 9.70 21.27 13.08
CA TRP A 236 10.22 20.65 11.87
C TRP A 236 10.72 19.21 12.06
N GLU A 237 11.27 18.87 13.20
CA GLU A 237 11.73 17.51 13.51
C GLU A 237 10.55 16.55 13.66
N SER A 238 9.49 16.99 14.34
CA SER A 238 8.25 16.19 14.42
C SER A 238 7.53 16.09 13.08
N LEU A 239 7.47 17.19 12.32
CA LEU A 239 6.84 17.19 10.99
C LEU A 239 7.62 16.34 9.98
N SER A 240 8.95 16.45 9.97
CA SER A 240 9.81 15.65 9.08
C SER A 240 9.74 14.17 9.43
N ARG A 241 9.73 13.80 10.72
CA ARG A 241 9.50 12.41 11.14
C ARG A 241 8.15 11.87 10.66
N ARG A 242 7.08 12.66 10.84
CA ARG A 242 5.73 12.27 10.38
C ARG A 242 5.67 12.13 8.85
N GLN A 243 6.19 13.09 8.10
CA GLN A 243 6.20 13.04 6.64
C GLN A 243 7.09 11.92 6.08
N ALA A 244 8.23 11.64 6.74
CA ALA A 244 9.08 10.51 6.39
C ALA A 244 8.36 9.18 6.59
N GLU A 245 7.61 9.04 7.68
CA GLU A 245 6.82 7.83 7.96
C GLU A 245 5.66 7.67 6.98
N GLU A 246 4.89 8.72 6.71
CA GLU A 246 3.79 8.70 5.72
C GLU A 246 4.31 8.37 4.32
N ARG A 247 5.47 8.92 3.92
CA ARG A 247 6.14 8.55 2.66
C ARG A 247 6.56 7.09 2.67
N ARG A 248 7.21 6.61 3.73
CA ARG A 248 7.67 5.23 3.86
C ARG A 248 6.52 4.24 3.72
N LEU A 249 5.39 4.51 4.38
CA LEU A 249 4.18 3.70 4.26
C LEU A 249 3.64 3.71 2.82
N SER A 250 3.56 4.89 2.20
CA SER A 250 3.09 5.03 0.81
C SER A 250 4.00 4.31 -0.20
N GLU A 251 5.32 4.34 0.01
CA GLU A 251 6.31 3.64 -0.81
C GLU A 251 6.22 2.13 -0.66
N LEU A 252 5.98 1.63 0.57
CA LEU A 252 5.73 0.22 0.84
C LEU A 252 4.45 -0.28 0.18
N ASP A 253 3.36 0.48 0.27
CA ASP A 253 2.11 0.12 -0.39
C ASP A 253 2.25 0.16 -1.92
N ASN A 254 2.94 1.17 -2.46
CA ASN A 254 3.18 1.26 -3.90
C ASN A 254 4.02 0.09 -4.43
N THR A 255 5.09 -0.29 -3.71
CA THR A 255 5.90 -1.45 -4.07
C THR A 255 5.11 -2.74 -3.98
N ARG A 256 4.30 -2.93 -2.93
CA ARG A 256 3.38 -4.07 -2.81
C ARG A 256 2.42 -4.16 -3.98
N LEU A 257 1.77 -3.05 -4.36
CA LEU A 257 0.81 -3.01 -5.47
C LEU A 257 1.49 -3.26 -6.82
N ARG A 258 2.69 -2.71 -7.05
CA ARG A 258 3.46 -2.98 -8.27
C ARG A 258 3.84 -4.45 -8.40
N LEU A 259 4.27 -5.08 -7.32
CA LEU A 259 4.60 -6.52 -7.31
C LEU A 259 3.35 -7.36 -7.61
N ALA A 260 2.22 -7.05 -6.97
CA ALA A 260 0.95 -7.74 -7.23
C ALA A 260 0.50 -7.61 -8.69
N ALA A 261 0.59 -6.40 -9.27
CA ALA A 261 0.24 -6.16 -10.67
C ALA A 261 1.17 -6.90 -11.65
N GLN A 262 2.48 -6.93 -11.37
CA GLN A 262 3.45 -7.68 -12.18
C GLN A 262 3.19 -9.20 -12.14
N GLU A 263 2.80 -9.74 -10.99
CA GLU A 263 2.45 -11.16 -10.86
C GLU A 263 1.15 -11.49 -11.62
N GLN A 264 0.15 -10.61 -11.55
CA GLN A 264 -1.09 -10.75 -12.33
C GLN A 264 -0.81 -10.74 -13.83
N LEU A 265 0.01 -9.81 -14.32
CA LEU A 265 0.42 -9.76 -15.72
C LEU A 265 1.09 -11.07 -16.17
N LYS A 266 2.02 -11.61 -15.38
CA LYS A 266 2.66 -12.91 -15.68
C LYS A 266 1.64 -14.05 -15.75
N THR A 267 0.64 -14.04 -14.87
CA THR A 267 -0.44 -15.04 -14.87
C THR A 267 -1.29 -14.92 -16.14
N ILE A 268 -1.73 -13.71 -16.48
CA ILE A 268 -2.52 -13.42 -17.68
C ILE A 268 -1.75 -13.79 -18.95
N GLU A 269 -0.47 -13.43 -19.05
CA GLU A 269 0.38 -13.81 -20.19
C GLU A 269 0.50 -15.33 -20.34
N SER A 270 0.61 -16.05 -19.23
CA SER A 270 0.67 -17.51 -19.22
C SER A 270 -0.66 -18.13 -19.67
N LEU A 271 -1.79 -17.61 -19.17
CA LEU A 271 -3.13 -18.02 -19.60
C LEU A 271 -3.35 -17.74 -21.09
N LEU A 272 -3.02 -16.54 -21.58
CA LEU A 272 -3.12 -16.16 -22.99
C LEU A 272 -2.28 -17.07 -23.88
N ARG A 273 -1.07 -17.44 -23.44
CA ARG A 273 -0.20 -18.37 -24.18
C ARG A 273 -0.84 -19.75 -24.32
N ILE A 274 -1.49 -20.25 -23.27
CA ILE A 274 -2.16 -21.55 -23.28
C ILE A 274 -3.42 -21.50 -24.15
N VAL A 275 -4.28 -20.49 -23.96
CA VAL A 275 -5.52 -20.31 -24.73
C VAL A 275 -5.24 -20.15 -26.23
N ARG A 276 -4.24 -19.34 -26.62
CA ARG A 276 -3.85 -19.17 -28.03
C ARG A 276 -3.43 -20.47 -28.70
N ARG A 277 -2.81 -21.40 -27.97
CA ARG A 277 -2.37 -22.70 -28.51
C ARG A 277 -3.51 -23.71 -28.58
N ARG A 278 -4.57 -23.54 -27.78
CA ARG A 278 -5.64 -24.52 -27.59
C ARG A 278 -7.01 -23.81 -27.45
N PRO A 279 -7.62 -23.35 -28.54
CA PRO A 279 -8.87 -22.58 -28.50
C PRO A 279 -10.07 -23.38 -27.97
N LYS A 280 -10.00 -24.72 -27.96
CA LYS A 280 -11.04 -25.60 -27.40
C LYS A 280 -11.15 -25.57 -25.86
N LEU A 281 -10.24 -24.89 -25.18
CA LEU A 281 -10.31 -24.63 -23.74
C LEU A 281 -11.43 -23.65 -23.35
N MET A 282 -12.17 -23.09 -24.31
CA MET A 282 -13.27 -22.16 -24.05
C MET A 282 -14.58 -22.86 -23.63
N ASP A 283 -14.70 -24.17 -23.87
CA ASP A 283 -15.89 -24.96 -23.53
C ASP A 283 -15.86 -25.44 -22.07
N VAL A 284 -17.02 -25.38 -21.40
CA VAL A 284 -17.19 -25.87 -20.03
C VAL A 284 -16.93 -27.38 -19.97
N SER A 285 -15.93 -27.80 -19.19
CA SER A 285 -15.63 -29.21 -18.99
C SER A 285 -16.52 -29.85 -17.92
N TYR A 286 -17.00 -31.07 -18.20
CA TYR A 286 -17.77 -31.90 -17.28
C TYR A 286 -16.87 -32.99 -16.69
N ILE A 287 -17.21 -33.49 -15.49
CA ILE A 287 -16.49 -34.62 -14.91
C ILE A 287 -16.95 -35.92 -15.58
N GLU A 288 -16.01 -36.70 -16.12
CA GLU A 288 -16.32 -38.00 -16.74
C GLU A 288 -16.57 -39.08 -15.66
N ASP A 289 -17.73 -39.74 -15.71
CA ASP A 289 -18.24 -40.67 -14.69
C ASP A 289 -17.30 -41.82 -14.32
N TRP A 290 -16.48 -42.28 -15.26
CA TRP A 290 -15.57 -43.41 -15.06
C TRP A 290 -14.26 -43.03 -14.35
N LYS A 291 -13.94 -41.74 -14.22
CA LYS A 291 -12.75 -41.22 -13.50
C LYS A 291 -13.06 -40.76 -12.07
N LEU A 292 -14.27 -41.01 -11.58
CA LEU A 292 -14.74 -40.55 -10.28
C LEU A 292 -14.43 -41.59 -9.19
N GLN A 293 -13.64 -41.19 -8.19
CA GLN A 293 -13.55 -41.93 -6.93
C GLN A 293 -14.84 -41.64 -6.15
N LYS A 294 -15.71 -42.65 -6.07
CA LYS A 294 -17.00 -42.57 -5.36
C LYS A 294 -16.82 -43.01 -3.91
N LEU A 295 -17.26 -42.17 -2.96
CA LEU A 295 -17.34 -42.56 -1.56
C LEU A 295 -18.70 -43.22 -1.25
N PRO A 296 -18.70 -44.43 -0.69
CA PRO A 296 -19.94 -45.09 -0.30
C PRO A 296 -20.56 -44.44 0.95
N ALA A 297 -21.87 -44.62 1.13
CA ALA A 297 -22.59 -44.19 2.33
C ALA A 297 -22.28 -45.05 3.57
N ASP A 298 -21.83 -46.30 3.38
CA ASP A 298 -21.47 -47.21 4.47
C ASP A 298 -20.26 -46.70 5.25
N ARG A 299 -20.41 -46.51 6.58
CA ARG A 299 -19.42 -45.83 7.43
C ARG A 299 -18.05 -46.52 7.47
N GLU A 300 -18.01 -47.85 7.51
CA GLU A 300 -16.74 -48.58 7.57
C GLU A 300 -16.02 -48.57 6.23
N LYS A 301 -16.75 -48.86 5.14
CA LYS A 301 -16.20 -48.81 3.78
C LYS A 301 -15.76 -47.39 3.43
N ARG A 302 -16.52 -46.38 3.85
CA ARG A 302 -16.18 -44.96 3.68
C ARG A 302 -14.87 -44.60 4.36
N ARG A 303 -14.71 -44.96 5.65
CA ARG A 303 -13.47 -44.73 6.39
C ARG A 303 -12.28 -45.43 5.73
N ALA A 304 -12.45 -46.70 5.35
CA ALA A 304 -11.41 -47.45 4.65
C ALA A 304 -11.02 -46.81 3.30
N ALA A 305 -12.01 -46.35 2.52
CA ALA A 305 -11.78 -45.66 1.25
C ALA A 305 -11.05 -44.33 1.45
N LEU A 306 -11.43 -43.52 2.45
CA LEU A 306 -10.76 -42.27 2.77
C LEU A 306 -9.30 -42.47 3.17
N HIS A 307 -9.01 -43.46 4.02
CA HIS A 307 -7.62 -43.83 4.32
C HIS A 307 -6.87 -44.26 3.07
N ALA A 308 -7.45 -45.13 2.22
CA ALA A 308 -6.79 -45.61 1.01
C ALA A 308 -6.46 -44.48 0.03
N ILE A 309 -7.40 -43.54 -0.18
CA ILE A 309 -7.21 -42.37 -1.04
C ILE A 309 -6.05 -41.50 -0.53
N LEU A 310 -6.08 -41.14 0.75
CA LEU A 310 -5.11 -40.21 1.32
C LEU A 310 -3.74 -40.87 1.50
N ASN A 311 -3.67 -42.16 1.83
CA ASN A 311 -2.41 -42.90 1.93
C ASN A 311 -1.74 -43.00 0.54
N ALA A 312 -2.52 -43.22 -0.53
CA ALA A 312 -1.98 -43.24 -1.90
C ALA A 312 -1.42 -41.86 -2.33
N ASP A 313 -1.99 -40.76 -1.83
CA ASP A 313 -1.41 -39.44 -2.02
C ASP A 313 -0.16 -39.22 -1.16
N TYR A 314 -0.14 -39.72 0.07
CA TYR A 314 1.03 -39.68 0.95
C TYR A 314 2.22 -40.46 0.39
N GLU A 315 2.02 -41.64 -0.18
CA GLU A 315 3.07 -42.44 -0.83
C GLU A 315 3.77 -41.70 -1.98
N ARG A 316 3.07 -40.76 -2.62
CA ARG A 316 3.62 -39.93 -3.72
C ARG A 316 4.36 -38.69 -3.25
N LEU A 317 4.32 -38.38 -1.95
CA LEU A 317 4.85 -37.15 -1.38
C LEU A 317 6.29 -36.88 -1.81
N GLU A 318 7.19 -37.84 -1.60
CA GLU A 318 8.63 -37.67 -1.88
C GLU A 318 8.87 -37.36 -3.36
N SER A 319 8.18 -38.07 -4.26
CA SER A 319 8.28 -37.81 -5.70
C SER A 319 7.81 -36.41 -6.08
N ILE A 320 6.74 -35.91 -5.44
CA ILE A 320 6.21 -34.56 -5.69
C ILE A 320 7.17 -33.49 -5.16
N LEU A 321 7.71 -33.67 -3.96
CA LEU A 321 8.66 -32.71 -3.39
C LEU A 321 9.94 -32.60 -4.23
N ILE A 322 10.42 -33.71 -4.80
CA ILE A 322 11.57 -33.72 -5.72
C ILE A 322 11.21 -33.03 -7.04
N ALA A 323 10.08 -33.40 -7.65
CA ALA A 323 9.67 -32.86 -8.95
C ALA A 323 9.48 -31.32 -8.93
N GLU A 324 8.97 -30.80 -7.83
CA GLU A 324 8.71 -29.36 -7.64
C GLU A 324 9.87 -28.65 -6.92
N ARG A 325 11.03 -29.30 -6.79
CA ARG A 325 12.27 -28.75 -6.20
C ARG A 325 12.13 -28.24 -4.76
N LEU A 326 11.19 -28.82 -4.01
CA LEU A 326 10.99 -28.57 -2.58
C LEU A 326 11.94 -29.40 -1.69
N TYR A 327 12.68 -30.34 -2.29
CA TYR A 327 13.76 -31.08 -1.64
C TYR A 327 15.13 -30.40 -1.77
N ASP A 328 15.27 -29.43 -2.68
CA ASP A 328 16.55 -28.78 -2.94
C ASP A 328 17.05 -28.10 -1.65
N ASN A 329 18.31 -28.39 -1.28
CA ASN A 329 18.93 -28.08 0.02
C ASN A 329 19.08 -26.59 0.37
N ASP A 330 18.48 -25.68 -0.40
CA ASP A 330 18.48 -24.26 -0.10
C ASP A 330 17.32 -23.94 0.86
N THR A 331 17.34 -24.55 2.05
CA THR A 331 16.37 -24.31 3.14
C THR A 331 16.30 -22.83 3.55
N SER A 332 17.30 -22.03 3.15
CA SER A 332 17.34 -20.57 3.30
C SER A 332 16.37 -19.81 2.40
N ARG A 333 15.91 -20.41 1.30
CA ARG A 333 15.09 -19.68 0.33
C ARG A 333 13.60 -19.83 0.62
N ASN A 334 13.05 -18.82 1.30
CA ASN A 334 11.60 -18.69 1.42
C ASN A 334 11.00 -18.23 0.10
N PHE A 335 9.95 -18.91 -0.36
CA PHE A 335 9.19 -18.49 -1.53
C PHE A 335 7.77 -19.03 -1.48
N THR A 336 6.89 -18.33 -2.19
CA THR A 336 5.59 -18.83 -2.61
C THR A 336 5.51 -18.63 -4.11
N ASP A 337 5.31 -19.70 -4.87
CA ASP A 337 5.17 -19.67 -6.32
C ASP A 337 3.81 -20.25 -6.73
N THR A 338 3.13 -19.56 -7.63
CA THR A 338 1.83 -19.96 -8.15
C THR A 338 1.92 -20.00 -9.65
N ASN A 339 1.76 -21.19 -10.22
CA ASN A 339 1.91 -21.43 -11.65
C ASN A 339 0.64 -22.05 -12.23
N VAL A 340 0.40 -21.79 -13.51
CA VAL A 340 -0.68 -22.39 -14.29
C VAL A 340 -0.07 -23.26 -15.36
N LYS A 341 -0.30 -24.56 -15.26
CA LYS A 341 0.12 -25.57 -16.22
C LYS A 341 -1.11 -26.09 -16.97
N TYR A 342 -0.90 -26.65 -18.16
CA TYR A 342 -1.93 -27.40 -18.87
C TYR A 342 -1.73 -28.88 -18.57
N ASP A 343 -2.75 -29.53 -18.00
CA ASP A 343 -2.78 -30.96 -17.76
C ASP A 343 -3.19 -31.67 -19.05
N GLU A 344 -2.22 -32.28 -19.73
CA GLU A 344 -2.47 -32.99 -20.99
C GLU A 344 -3.38 -34.23 -20.80
N SER A 345 -3.38 -34.84 -19.61
CA SER A 345 -4.14 -36.06 -19.34
C SER A 345 -5.64 -35.79 -19.13
N LEU A 346 -5.96 -34.64 -18.53
CA LEU A 346 -7.33 -34.20 -18.28
C LEU A 346 -7.79 -33.13 -19.27
N HIS A 347 -6.91 -32.68 -20.17
CA HIS A 347 -7.14 -31.58 -21.11
C HIS A 347 -7.63 -30.29 -20.43
N GLN A 348 -7.17 -30.01 -19.21
CA GLN A 348 -7.64 -28.89 -18.38
C GLN A 348 -6.49 -28.01 -17.92
N LEU A 349 -6.80 -26.77 -17.55
CA LEU A 349 -5.86 -25.91 -16.82
C LEU A 349 -5.72 -26.42 -15.39
N GLN A 350 -4.48 -26.50 -14.92
CA GLN A 350 -4.11 -26.91 -13.59
C GLN A 350 -3.33 -25.78 -12.92
N LEU A 351 -3.87 -25.32 -11.80
CA LEU A 351 -3.18 -24.48 -10.85
C LEU A 351 -2.22 -25.33 -10.01
N THR A 352 -0.99 -24.87 -9.85
CA THR A 352 -0.06 -25.39 -8.86
C THR A 352 0.42 -24.27 -7.95
N CYS A 353 0.37 -24.46 -6.64
CA CYS A 353 0.97 -23.58 -5.66
C CYS A 353 2.06 -24.36 -4.91
N SER A 354 3.29 -23.85 -4.95
CA SER A 354 4.43 -24.40 -4.24
C SER A 354 4.96 -23.35 -3.27
N MET A 355 5.18 -23.74 -2.02
CA MET A 355 5.65 -22.86 -0.97
C MET A 355 6.75 -23.55 -0.18
N ASN A 356 7.79 -22.79 0.16
CA ASN A 356 8.79 -23.14 1.16
C ASN A 356 8.92 -21.95 2.09
N CYS A 357 8.64 -22.13 3.39
CA CYS A 357 8.68 -21.03 4.33
C CYS A 357 9.23 -21.44 5.69
N THR A 358 10.24 -20.72 6.15
CA THR A 358 10.80 -20.84 7.50
C THR A 358 9.86 -20.18 8.50
N VAL A 359 9.53 -20.89 9.57
CA VAL A 359 8.67 -20.44 10.66
C VAL A 359 9.43 -20.51 11.98
N PHE A 360 9.46 -19.40 12.72
CA PHE A 360 10.14 -19.27 14.01
C PHE A 360 9.28 -19.81 15.16
N ALA A 361 8.91 -21.09 15.07
CA ALA A 361 8.20 -21.81 16.12
C ALA A 361 8.52 -23.31 16.07
N ASP A 362 8.21 -24.02 17.16
CA ASP A 362 8.30 -25.48 17.21
C ASP A 362 7.39 -26.14 16.17
N TYR A 363 7.91 -27.18 15.52
CA TYR A 363 7.23 -27.87 14.42
C TYR A 363 5.91 -28.54 14.84
N VAL A 364 5.82 -29.05 16.08
CA VAL A 364 4.58 -29.68 16.59
C VAL A 364 3.50 -28.62 16.78
N THR A 365 3.88 -27.47 17.33
CA THR A 365 2.97 -26.34 17.52
C THR A 365 2.47 -25.81 16.19
N VAL A 366 3.36 -25.60 15.21
CA VAL A 366 2.99 -25.16 13.87
C VAL A 366 2.08 -26.18 13.17
N ALA A 367 2.41 -27.47 13.26
CA ALA A 367 1.59 -28.53 12.68
C ALA A 367 0.18 -28.58 13.32
N LYS A 368 0.06 -28.40 14.64
CA LYS A 368 -1.25 -28.32 15.32
C LYS A 368 -2.09 -27.14 14.84
N VAL A 369 -1.47 -25.96 14.66
CA VAL A 369 -2.18 -24.78 14.15
C VAL A 369 -2.64 -24.99 12.70
N LEU A 370 -1.78 -25.54 11.85
CA LEU A 370 -2.12 -25.85 10.46
C LEU A 370 -3.20 -26.94 10.36
N TRP A 371 -3.13 -27.97 11.21
CA TRP A 371 -4.19 -28.98 11.32
C TRP A 371 -5.52 -28.35 11.72
N GLY A 372 -5.52 -27.37 12.62
CA GLY A 372 -6.71 -26.62 13.03
C GLY A 372 -7.40 -25.85 11.89
N LEU A 373 -6.72 -25.56 10.78
CA LEU A 373 -7.36 -24.99 9.59
C LEU A 373 -8.24 -26.02 8.88
N TYR A 374 -7.78 -27.27 8.79
CA TYR A 374 -8.50 -28.39 8.18
C TYR A 374 -9.38 -29.14 9.18
N TYR A 375 -9.29 -28.79 10.47
CA TYR A 375 -10.16 -29.22 11.55
C TYR A 375 -10.74 -27.98 12.28
N PRO A 376 -11.55 -27.16 11.57
CA PRO A 376 -12.10 -25.97 12.17
C PRO A 376 -13.15 -26.32 13.24
N LYS A 377 -12.99 -25.82 14.46
CA LYS A 377 -14.01 -25.95 15.52
C LYS A 377 -15.24 -25.08 15.23
N GLU A 378 -15.00 -23.96 14.57
CA GLU A 378 -16.00 -22.99 14.11
C GLU A 378 -15.69 -22.68 12.64
N ASP A 379 -16.72 -22.35 11.86
CA ASP A 379 -16.56 -22.03 10.45
C ASP A 379 -15.50 -20.94 10.23
N ILE A 380 -14.53 -21.21 9.35
CA ILE A 380 -13.51 -20.23 8.99
C ILE A 380 -14.05 -19.39 7.84
N VAL A 381 -14.17 -18.08 8.07
CA VAL A 381 -14.57 -17.10 7.05
C VAL A 381 -13.36 -16.74 6.19
N LEU A 382 -13.49 -16.96 4.89
CA LEU A 382 -12.52 -16.63 3.85
C LEU A 382 -12.97 -15.36 3.11
N GLY A 383 -12.07 -14.76 2.33
CA GLY A 383 -12.39 -13.55 1.56
C GLY A 383 -13.48 -13.80 0.50
N THR A 384 -13.51 -15.01 -0.04
CA THR A 384 -14.50 -15.42 -1.06
C THR A 384 -15.45 -16.52 -0.58
N GLY A 385 -15.50 -16.85 0.71
CA GLY A 385 -16.30 -18.01 1.12
C GLY A 385 -16.12 -18.47 2.56
N THR A 386 -16.37 -19.74 2.81
CA THR A 386 -16.23 -20.37 4.13
C THR A 386 -15.65 -21.77 4.03
N LEU A 387 -14.89 -22.17 5.05
CA LEU A 387 -14.48 -23.55 5.27
C LEU A 387 -15.19 -24.08 6.52
N ARG A 388 -15.96 -25.17 6.36
CA ARG A 388 -16.81 -25.75 7.39
C ARG A 388 -16.40 -27.17 7.72
N SER A 389 -16.54 -27.57 8.97
CA SER A 389 -16.36 -28.97 9.38
C SER A 389 -17.59 -29.79 9.04
N ILE A 390 -17.43 -30.91 8.33
CA ILE A 390 -18.52 -31.87 8.04
C ILE A 390 -18.51 -32.97 9.11
N GLU A 391 -17.47 -33.78 9.13
CA GLU A 391 -17.36 -34.93 10.03
C GLU A 391 -15.91 -35.18 10.43
N ARG A 392 -15.72 -35.59 11.69
CA ARG A 392 -14.48 -36.21 12.14
C ARG A 392 -14.60 -37.71 11.91
N VAL A 393 -13.86 -38.21 10.93
CA VAL A 393 -13.91 -39.63 10.53
C VAL A 393 -13.20 -40.48 11.57
N ASP A 394 -12.03 -40.03 12.03
CA ASP A 394 -11.26 -40.59 13.13
C ASP A 394 -10.27 -39.55 13.70
N ASP A 395 -9.21 -40.00 14.39
CA ASP A 395 -8.19 -39.10 14.96
C ASP A 395 -7.22 -38.53 13.91
N GLU A 396 -7.08 -39.21 12.77
CA GLU A 396 -6.15 -38.86 11.70
C GLU A 396 -6.86 -38.15 10.54
N ILE A 397 -8.13 -38.46 10.28
CA ILE A 397 -8.90 -37.95 9.15
C ILE A 397 -10.01 -37.00 9.59
N HIS A 398 -10.05 -35.84 8.94
CA HIS A 398 -11.15 -34.89 9.03
C HIS A 398 -11.74 -34.56 7.66
N TYR A 399 -13.05 -34.37 7.62
CA TYR A 399 -13.79 -34.04 6.40
C TYR A 399 -14.37 -32.63 6.49
N THR A 400 -14.05 -31.79 5.52
CA THR A 400 -14.44 -30.37 5.49
C THR A 400 -15.15 -30.02 4.19
N ASN A 401 -16.03 -29.01 4.25
CA ASN A 401 -16.66 -28.41 3.10
C ASN A 401 -16.04 -27.02 2.85
N LEU A 402 -15.48 -26.83 1.66
CA LEU A 402 -15.11 -25.54 1.12
C LEU A 402 -16.28 -25.01 0.28
N HIS A 403 -16.78 -23.83 0.62
CA HIS A 403 -17.80 -23.14 -0.17
C HIS A 403 -17.29 -21.75 -0.54
N LEU A 404 -17.07 -21.49 -1.82
CA LEU A 404 -16.65 -20.20 -2.35
C LEU A 404 -17.77 -19.60 -3.21
N SER A 405 -18.02 -18.31 -3.01
CA SER A 405 -18.95 -17.50 -3.79
C SER A 405 -18.17 -16.41 -4.51
N PHE A 406 -18.34 -16.36 -5.83
CA PHE A 406 -17.76 -15.37 -6.71
C PHE A 406 -18.88 -14.50 -7.33
N PRO A 407 -18.53 -13.37 -7.99
CA PRO A 407 -19.48 -12.63 -8.82
C PRO A 407 -20.21 -13.51 -9.84
N ASP A 408 -21.31 -13.00 -10.39
CA ASP A 408 -22.14 -13.67 -11.40
C ASP A 408 -22.76 -15.01 -10.93
N ASN A 409 -23.04 -15.14 -9.63
CA ASN A 409 -23.62 -16.33 -8.98
C ASN A 409 -22.80 -17.61 -9.19
N ILE A 410 -21.49 -17.49 -9.38
CA ILE A 410 -20.60 -18.64 -9.49
C ILE A 410 -20.29 -19.17 -8.09
N HIS A 411 -20.76 -20.38 -7.81
CA HIS A 411 -20.50 -21.09 -6.56
C HIS A 411 -19.56 -22.28 -6.79
N VAL A 412 -18.46 -22.31 -6.05
CA VAL A 412 -17.52 -23.44 -6.03
C VAL A 412 -17.66 -24.18 -4.70
N CYS A 413 -17.99 -25.46 -4.75
CA CYS A 413 -18.17 -26.32 -3.58
C CYS A 413 -17.22 -27.51 -3.63
N GLY A 414 -16.38 -27.69 -2.62
CA GLY A 414 -15.44 -28.81 -2.52
C GLY A 414 -15.50 -29.50 -1.16
N ASN A 415 -15.86 -30.78 -1.15
CA ASN A 415 -15.74 -31.62 0.03
C ASN A 415 -14.32 -32.19 0.09
N MET A 416 -13.53 -31.77 1.06
CA MET A 416 -12.13 -32.14 1.21
C MET A 416 -11.93 -33.11 2.36
N ALA A 417 -11.30 -34.24 2.05
CA ALA A 417 -10.76 -35.14 3.06
C ALA A 417 -9.32 -34.75 3.35
N CYS A 418 -8.99 -34.62 4.63
CA CYS A 418 -7.68 -34.23 5.12
C CYS A 418 -7.17 -35.31 6.08
N LYS A 419 -5.91 -35.73 5.95
CA LYS A 419 -5.27 -36.70 6.85
C LYS A 419 -3.97 -36.15 7.42
N LEU A 420 -3.77 -36.34 8.72
CA LEU A 420 -2.56 -36.01 9.46
C LEU A 420 -1.67 -37.27 9.64
N TYR A 421 -0.38 -37.16 9.32
CA TYR A 421 0.63 -38.18 9.52
C TYR A 421 1.72 -37.65 10.45
N MET A 422 1.84 -38.26 11.62
CA MET A 422 2.83 -37.88 12.62
C MET A 422 4.13 -38.66 12.41
N GLY A 423 5.24 -37.94 12.28
CA GLY A 423 6.60 -38.50 12.27
C GLY A 423 7.48 -37.91 13.37
N ASN A 424 8.65 -38.51 13.58
CA ASN A 424 9.56 -38.13 14.67
C ASN A 424 10.22 -36.77 14.48
N SER A 425 10.43 -36.32 13.25
CA SER A 425 11.08 -35.04 12.89
C SER A 425 10.27 -34.20 11.90
N ARG A 426 9.13 -34.71 11.45
CA ARG A 426 8.23 -34.02 10.52
C ARG A 426 6.79 -34.43 10.74
N VAL A 427 5.87 -33.54 10.41
CA VAL A 427 4.43 -33.82 10.35
C VAL A 427 3.96 -33.55 8.93
N VAL A 428 3.16 -34.45 8.37
CA VAL A 428 2.63 -34.32 7.01
C VAL A 428 1.11 -34.25 7.07
N LEU A 429 0.54 -33.33 6.31
CA LEU A 429 -0.89 -33.22 6.07
C LEU A 429 -1.12 -33.43 4.58
N THR A 430 -2.02 -34.33 4.22
CA THR A 430 -2.50 -34.47 2.84
C THR A 430 -3.96 -34.13 2.78
N TYR A 431 -4.39 -33.41 1.76
CA TYR A 431 -5.81 -33.20 1.52
C TYR A 431 -6.18 -33.46 0.06
N LYS A 432 -7.44 -33.83 -0.15
CA LYS A 432 -7.99 -34.13 -1.46
C LYS A 432 -9.47 -33.85 -1.53
N THR A 433 -9.92 -33.25 -2.63
CA THR A 433 -11.34 -33.10 -2.90
C THR A 433 -11.94 -34.41 -3.37
N ILE A 434 -13.06 -34.78 -2.77
CA ILE A 434 -13.88 -35.93 -3.14
C ILE A 434 -14.90 -35.47 -4.18
N LEU A 435 -14.93 -36.13 -5.32
CA LEU A 435 -15.76 -35.70 -6.45
C LEU A 435 -17.17 -36.29 -6.42
N GLU A 436 -17.33 -37.48 -5.85
CA GLU A 436 -18.62 -38.12 -5.64
C GLU A 436 -18.72 -38.69 -4.23
N ASP A 437 -19.78 -38.33 -3.53
CA ASP A 437 -20.05 -38.72 -2.16
C ASP A 437 -21.54 -39.05 -2.02
N GLU A 438 -21.87 -40.30 -1.69
CA GLU A 438 -23.25 -40.75 -1.52
C GLU A 438 -23.93 -40.14 -0.28
N LEU A 439 -23.15 -39.80 0.76
CA LEU A 439 -23.67 -39.28 2.03
C LEU A 439 -23.80 -37.75 2.00
N TYR A 440 -22.86 -37.08 1.34
CA TYR A 440 -22.81 -35.63 1.22
C TYR A 440 -22.72 -35.19 -0.26
N PRO A 441 -23.78 -35.41 -1.06
CA PRO A 441 -23.78 -35.04 -2.46
C PRO A 441 -23.69 -33.52 -2.64
N TYR A 442 -23.03 -33.08 -3.71
CA TYR A 442 -22.99 -31.68 -4.07
C TYR A 442 -24.37 -31.16 -4.49
N PRO A 443 -24.71 -29.90 -4.18
CA PRO A 443 -25.88 -29.25 -4.74
C PRO A 443 -25.85 -29.24 -6.29
N PRO A 444 -27.02 -29.16 -6.96
CA PRO A 444 -27.05 -28.95 -8.40
C PRO A 444 -26.39 -27.61 -8.77
N GLN A 445 -25.86 -27.52 -9.99
CA GLN A 445 -25.32 -26.27 -10.59
C GLN A 445 -24.13 -25.63 -9.85
N VAL A 446 -23.43 -26.36 -8.98
CA VAL A 446 -22.18 -25.89 -8.38
C VAL A 446 -20.97 -26.40 -9.16
N TYR A 447 -19.91 -25.61 -9.13
CA TYR A 447 -18.60 -26.01 -9.61
C TYR A 447 -17.85 -26.79 -8.53
N VAL A 448 -17.33 -27.96 -8.88
CA VAL A 448 -16.59 -28.83 -7.97
C VAL A 448 -15.10 -28.74 -8.31
N PRO A 449 -14.24 -28.30 -7.37
CA PRO A 449 -12.81 -28.27 -7.57
C PRO A 449 -12.22 -29.69 -7.51
N ARG A 450 -11.20 -29.97 -8.33
CA ARG A 450 -10.41 -31.20 -8.23
C ARG A 450 -9.04 -30.84 -7.68
N GLU A 451 -8.89 -30.95 -6.37
CA GLU A 451 -7.66 -30.54 -5.70
C GLU A 451 -6.98 -31.69 -4.97
N THR A 452 -5.66 -31.59 -4.89
CA THR A 452 -4.82 -32.43 -4.03
C THR A 452 -3.69 -31.56 -3.51
N GLY A 453 -3.42 -31.64 -2.21
CA GLY A 453 -2.31 -30.92 -1.60
C GLY A 453 -1.56 -31.72 -0.56
N TRP A 454 -0.30 -31.34 -0.40
CA TRP A 454 0.67 -31.90 0.51
C TRP A 454 1.30 -30.76 1.29
N LEU A 455 1.17 -30.80 2.60
CA LEU A 455 1.80 -29.86 3.50
C LEU A 455 2.72 -30.64 4.44
N VAL A 456 3.96 -30.20 4.55
CA VAL A 456 4.98 -30.82 5.39
C VAL A 456 5.54 -29.78 6.33
N VAL A 457 5.56 -30.09 7.63
CA VAL A 457 6.22 -29.29 8.66
C VAL A 457 7.43 -30.07 9.14
N GLU A 458 8.62 -29.61 8.80
CA GLU A 458 9.91 -30.23 9.12
C GLU A 458 10.65 -29.46 10.20
N ARG A 459 11.14 -30.17 11.22
CA ARG A 459 11.94 -29.57 12.29
C ARG A 459 13.32 -29.15 11.75
N ILE A 460 13.73 -27.92 12.03
CA ILE A 460 15.11 -27.45 11.83
C ILE A 460 15.84 -27.37 13.18
N SER A 461 15.21 -26.76 14.17
CA SER A 461 15.68 -26.68 15.56
C SER A 461 14.47 -26.67 16.51
N ASP A 462 14.69 -26.49 17.81
CA ASP A 462 13.62 -26.55 18.81
C ASP A 462 12.53 -25.48 18.60
N ASN A 463 12.90 -24.31 18.08
CA ASN A 463 11.98 -23.19 17.87
C ASN A 463 11.98 -22.70 16.41
N VAL A 464 12.44 -23.53 15.48
CA VAL A 464 12.43 -23.20 14.05
C VAL A 464 12.05 -24.44 13.27
N CYS A 465 11.06 -24.30 12.38
CA CYS A 465 10.67 -25.32 11.43
C CYS A 465 10.55 -24.74 10.03
N VAL A 466 10.48 -25.61 9.03
CA VAL A 466 10.13 -25.24 7.66
C VAL A 466 8.80 -25.86 7.29
N VAL A 467 7.93 -25.05 6.70
CA VAL A 467 6.66 -25.46 6.11
C VAL A 467 6.84 -25.51 4.60
N LYS A 468 6.71 -26.71 4.04
CA LYS A 468 6.65 -26.95 2.60
C LYS A 468 5.20 -27.24 2.24
N ASN A 469 4.66 -26.54 1.25
CA ASN A 469 3.34 -26.85 0.70
C ASN A 469 3.46 -27.04 -0.80
N HIS A 470 2.83 -28.08 -1.31
CA HIS A 470 2.53 -28.19 -2.73
C HIS A 470 1.05 -28.53 -2.86
N SER A 471 0.31 -27.74 -3.62
CA SER A 471 -1.09 -28.02 -3.94
C SER A 471 -1.31 -27.89 -5.43
N ARG A 472 -2.09 -28.79 -6.00
CA ARG A 472 -2.54 -28.71 -7.38
C ARG A 472 -4.05 -28.79 -7.46
N GLY A 473 -4.65 -27.93 -8.28
CA GLY A 473 -6.09 -27.85 -8.50
C GLY A 473 -6.40 -27.69 -9.98
N ASN A 474 -7.21 -28.57 -10.54
CA ASN A 474 -7.75 -28.35 -11.88
C ASN A 474 -8.91 -27.35 -11.80
N ILE A 475 -9.17 -26.60 -12.89
CA ILE A 475 -10.30 -25.67 -12.92
C ILE A 475 -11.59 -26.39 -12.54
N PRO A 476 -12.40 -25.80 -11.62
CA PRO A 476 -13.64 -26.41 -11.18
C PRO A 476 -14.58 -26.77 -12.34
N CYS A 477 -15.25 -27.91 -12.22
CA CYS A 477 -16.15 -28.45 -13.24
C CYS A 477 -17.58 -28.54 -12.67
N ILE A 478 -18.61 -28.44 -13.51
CA ILE A 478 -20.01 -28.56 -13.04
C ILE A 478 -20.30 -30.00 -12.61
N SER A 479 -21.02 -30.14 -11.48
CA SER A 479 -21.26 -31.42 -10.80
C SER A 479 -22.06 -32.48 -11.59
N ARG A 480 -22.88 -32.11 -12.59
CA ARG A 480 -23.61 -33.04 -13.48
C ARG A 480 -23.87 -32.47 -14.88
N ARG A 481 -23.90 -33.34 -15.90
CA ARG A 481 -24.48 -33.04 -17.23
C ARG A 481 -26.01 -33.01 -17.12
N GLY A 482 -26.63 -31.90 -17.54
CA GLY A 482 -28.08 -31.84 -17.79
C GLY A 482 -28.90 -30.86 -16.94
N SER A 483 -28.29 -29.95 -16.19
CA SER A 483 -29.02 -28.93 -15.40
C SER A 483 -28.61 -27.49 -15.74
N ILE A 484 -28.19 -27.25 -16.99
CA ILE A 484 -27.96 -25.89 -17.48
C ILE A 484 -29.16 -25.57 -18.37
N ASP A 485 -30.00 -24.64 -17.92
CA ASP A 485 -30.75 -23.83 -18.87
C ASP A 485 -29.70 -23.07 -19.68
N ASP A 486 -29.64 -23.35 -20.98
CA ASP A 486 -28.63 -22.93 -21.99
C ASP A 486 -28.35 -21.40 -22.05
N GLU A 487 -28.99 -20.59 -21.20
CA GLU A 487 -28.88 -19.13 -21.16
C GLU A 487 -27.92 -18.57 -20.09
N SER A 488 -27.32 -19.38 -19.21
CA SER A 488 -26.72 -18.87 -17.94
C SER A 488 -25.18 -18.92 -17.77
N SER A 489 -24.39 -19.27 -18.79
CA SER A 489 -22.91 -19.21 -18.66
C SER A 489 -22.26 -18.46 -19.82
N GLU A 490 -22.34 -17.13 -19.76
CA GLU A 490 -21.55 -16.22 -20.62
C GLU A 490 -20.06 -16.17 -20.22
N LEU A 491 -19.67 -16.74 -19.06
CA LEU A 491 -18.27 -16.73 -18.63
C LEU A 491 -17.44 -17.80 -19.37
N SER A 492 -16.43 -17.34 -20.11
CA SER A 492 -15.42 -18.24 -20.67
C SER A 492 -14.69 -19.02 -19.56
N PHE A 493 -14.32 -20.27 -19.85
CA PHE A 493 -13.54 -21.12 -18.93
C PHE A 493 -12.22 -20.47 -18.49
N ALA A 494 -11.63 -19.61 -19.33
CA ALA A 494 -10.44 -18.82 -18.98
C ALA A 494 -10.75 -17.75 -17.92
N ALA A 495 -11.90 -17.06 -18.05
CA ALA A 495 -12.36 -16.08 -17.06
C ALA A 495 -12.73 -16.75 -15.73
N LEU A 496 -13.39 -17.92 -15.76
CA LEU A 496 -13.63 -18.74 -14.58
C LEU A 496 -12.30 -19.15 -13.91
N GLY A 497 -11.33 -19.59 -14.72
CA GLY A 497 -9.99 -19.89 -14.25
C GLY A 497 -9.36 -18.70 -13.52
N GLU A 498 -9.32 -17.53 -14.14
CA GLU A 498 -8.77 -16.32 -13.53
C GLU A 498 -9.48 -15.94 -12.21
N LEU A 499 -10.81 -15.98 -12.20
CA LEU A 499 -11.63 -15.63 -11.04
C LEU A 499 -11.35 -16.54 -9.84
N VAL A 500 -11.38 -17.85 -10.08
CA VAL A 500 -11.12 -18.88 -9.08
C VAL A 500 -9.67 -18.77 -8.56
N MET A 501 -8.71 -18.59 -9.47
CA MET A 501 -7.30 -18.40 -9.14
C MET A 501 -7.05 -17.19 -8.23
N ASN A 502 -7.70 -16.07 -8.52
CA ASN A 502 -7.60 -14.86 -7.70
C ASN A 502 -8.23 -15.07 -6.32
N GLY A 503 -9.36 -15.80 -6.25
CA GLY A 503 -9.97 -16.20 -4.99
C GLY A 503 -9.04 -17.04 -4.11
N TYR A 504 -8.44 -18.09 -4.67
CA TYR A 504 -7.48 -18.93 -3.93
C TYR A 504 -6.29 -18.14 -3.42
N ARG A 505 -5.71 -17.26 -4.26
CA ARG A 505 -4.60 -16.39 -3.83
C ARG A 505 -4.98 -15.48 -2.67
N GLY A 506 -6.16 -14.83 -2.74
CA GLY A 506 -6.67 -14.00 -1.66
C GLY A 506 -6.88 -14.79 -0.36
N ASN A 507 -7.44 -15.98 -0.47
CA ASN A 507 -7.69 -16.86 0.68
C ASN A 507 -6.40 -17.38 1.31
N LEU A 508 -5.35 -17.68 0.53
CA LEU A 508 -4.04 -18.08 1.07
C LEU A 508 -3.42 -17.00 1.97
N MET A 509 -3.53 -15.73 1.60
CA MET A 509 -3.03 -14.62 2.43
C MET A 509 -3.80 -14.52 3.76
N LEU A 510 -5.12 -14.68 3.73
CA LEU A 510 -5.96 -14.67 4.94
C LEU A 510 -5.65 -15.86 5.85
N LEU A 511 -5.52 -17.05 5.29
CA LEU A 511 -5.14 -18.25 6.04
C LEU A 511 -3.77 -18.09 6.68
N LYS A 512 -2.78 -17.53 5.97
CA LYS A 512 -1.46 -17.23 6.53
C LYS A 512 -1.56 -16.27 7.72
N ALA A 513 -2.33 -15.18 7.59
CA ALA A 513 -2.54 -14.24 8.69
C ALA A 513 -3.24 -14.89 9.90
N GLN A 514 -4.19 -15.79 9.66
CA GLN A 514 -4.87 -16.53 10.71
C GLN A 514 -3.94 -17.51 11.43
N VAL A 515 -3.07 -18.22 10.69
CA VAL A 515 -2.01 -19.06 11.29
C VAL A 515 -1.10 -18.21 12.17
N GLU A 516 -0.69 -17.04 11.69
CA GLU A 516 0.16 -16.14 12.45
C GLU A 516 -0.52 -15.66 13.74
N ASN A 517 -1.80 -15.31 13.68
CA ASN A 517 -2.57 -14.91 14.87
C ASN A 517 -2.72 -16.07 15.86
N ASN A 518 -3.02 -17.28 15.38
CA ASN A 518 -3.14 -18.47 16.23
C ASN A 518 -1.81 -18.81 16.91
N LEU A 519 -0.69 -18.69 16.19
CA LEU A 519 0.65 -18.85 16.78
C LEU A 519 0.91 -17.80 17.87
N ARG A 520 0.54 -16.53 17.66
CA ARG A 520 0.66 -15.46 18.68
C ARG A 520 -0.14 -15.74 19.94
N GLN A 521 -1.30 -16.40 19.82
CA GLN A 521 -2.14 -16.73 20.97
C GLN A 521 -1.60 -17.91 21.77
N ILE A 522 -0.97 -18.88 21.10
CA ILE A 522 -0.47 -20.11 21.73
C ILE A 522 0.94 -19.90 22.31
N ILE A 523 1.80 -19.14 21.63
CA ILE A 523 3.21 -18.99 22.00
C ILE A 523 3.37 -17.82 22.99
N PRO A 524 3.96 -18.04 24.18
CA PRO A 524 4.23 -16.99 25.16
C PRO A 524 5.02 -15.83 24.59
N LYS A 525 4.74 -14.60 25.04
CA LYS A 525 5.35 -13.37 24.51
C LYS A 525 6.88 -13.39 24.56
N GLU A 526 7.48 -14.04 25.55
CA GLU A 526 8.95 -14.12 25.69
C GLU A 526 9.61 -14.96 24.60
N LEU A 527 8.86 -15.86 23.96
CA LEU A 527 9.32 -16.77 22.91
C LEU A 527 8.90 -16.31 21.51
N GLN A 528 8.23 -15.15 21.39
CA GLN A 528 7.83 -14.61 20.09
C GLN A 528 9.02 -13.94 19.39
N PRO A 529 9.09 -14.03 18.05
CA PRO A 529 10.18 -13.42 17.29
C PRO A 529 10.17 -11.89 17.42
N SER A 530 11.36 -11.29 17.57
CA SER A 530 11.54 -9.84 17.73
C SER A 530 11.14 -9.03 16.49
N SER A 531 11.14 -9.65 15.31
CA SER A 531 10.63 -9.09 14.05
C SER A 531 9.12 -8.84 14.10
N GLY A 532 8.42 -9.42 15.07
CA GLY A 532 6.98 -9.36 15.19
C GLY A 532 6.25 -10.28 14.21
N SER A 533 6.92 -11.10 13.39
CA SER A 533 6.29 -12.12 12.52
C SER A 533 6.95 -13.48 12.66
N PHE A 534 6.13 -14.53 12.72
CA PHE A 534 6.58 -15.92 12.76
C PHE A 534 7.11 -16.43 11.43
N PHE A 535 6.69 -15.84 10.31
CA PHE A 535 7.11 -16.27 8.98
C PHE A 535 8.30 -15.45 8.52
N ALA A 536 9.35 -16.12 8.05
CA ALA A 536 10.47 -15.44 7.42
C ALA A 536 10.03 -14.80 6.08
N PRO A 537 10.57 -13.62 5.72
CA PRO A 537 10.19 -12.93 4.48
C PRO A 537 10.61 -13.72 3.24
N ASP A 538 9.84 -13.57 2.16
CA ASP A 538 10.13 -14.21 0.88
C ASP A 538 11.43 -13.63 0.27
N SER A 539 12.28 -14.53 -0.21
CA SER A 539 13.59 -14.22 -0.82
C SER A 539 13.51 -13.33 -2.07
N THR A 540 12.33 -13.22 -2.69
CA THR A 540 12.05 -12.36 -3.85
C THR A 540 11.92 -10.87 -3.51
N SER A 541 11.86 -10.51 -2.22
CA SER A 541 11.76 -9.11 -1.78
C SER A 541 13.11 -8.36 -1.69
N LEU A 542 14.24 -9.05 -1.86
CA LEU A 542 15.59 -8.50 -1.65
C LEU A 542 16.39 -8.19 -2.93
N SER A 543 15.87 -8.49 -4.12
CA SER A 543 16.61 -8.25 -5.38
C SER A 543 16.37 -6.88 -6.03
N ALA A 544 15.71 -5.94 -5.35
CA ALA A 544 15.36 -4.63 -5.92
C ALA A 544 15.96 -3.42 -5.19
N ILE A 545 16.92 -3.61 -4.28
CA ILE A 545 17.60 -2.49 -3.61
C ILE A 545 19.12 -2.62 -3.80
N THR A 546 19.59 -1.79 -4.74
CA THR A 546 20.95 -1.27 -4.98
C THR A 546 22.02 -2.17 -5.61
N PRO A 547 22.91 -1.56 -6.42
CA PRO A 547 22.67 -0.96 -7.74
C PRO A 547 23.01 -1.93 -8.89
#